data_AF-A0A3B9QJ72-F1
#
_entry.id   AF-A0A3B9QJ72-F1
#
_cell.length_a   1.000
_cell.length_b   1.000
_cell.length_c   1.000
_cell.angle_alpha   90.00
_cell.angle_beta   90.00
_cell.angle_gamma   90.00
#
_symmetry.space_group_name_H-M   'P 1'
#
loop_
_entity.id
_entity.type
_entity.pdbx_description
1 polymer ?
#
loop_
_entity_poly.entity_id
_entity_poly.type
_entity_poly.pdbx_seq_one_letter_code
_entity_poly.pdbx_strand_id
1 'polypeptide(L)'
;STPEGARDFVVPSRLSPGNFYALPQSPQLFKQLCMVGGIDRYYQIARCMRDEDLRADRQFEFTQLDMEMSFVDGDEVRAVVSEAVSEAAESITGQRPGVIPEISWHEAMNRYGSDKPDVRFGLELVELTDVFSDTEFNAFKASCIKGIKVPQGADIGRNQLDQLTDKAKSWGAKGLVWLKVGESGEVNSPVAKFMSEQEISDLLAAMKAEQGDICYIVADDWRRAVHVLGLLRLELGKPPVNEGGFHFLWVVDFPLFEDVDSEGNPVPAHHPFTMPHEEDLGLLQDTANPNDLLQVRSQAYDLVLNGWELGSGSVRIHRRDIQQQIFDLLGIGEEESQKKFGFLMDAFRYGAPPHAGFAFGIDRLVALLVGEENIREVIAFPKSQSGSDPLTEAPTPIDQTQLDELGLRVLPPAT
;
A
#
# COMPACT_ATOMS: atom_id res chain seq x y z
N SER A 1 -24.10 -1.83 2.77
CA SER A 1 -22.94 -1.12 2.25
C SER A 1 -22.31 -0.40 3.41
N THR A 2 -21.19 -0.94 3.88
CA THR A 2 -20.30 -0.32 4.86
C THR A 2 -19.17 0.31 4.04
N PRO A 3 -18.84 1.59 4.21
CA PRO A 3 -17.72 2.18 3.51
C PRO A 3 -16.41 1.57 4.07
N GLU A 4 -15.92 0.53 3.40
CA GLU A 4 -14.68 -0.19 3.71
C GLU A 4 -13.50 0.24 2.82
N GLY A 5 -13.68 1.32 2.05
CA GLY A 5 -12.64 1.92 1.20
C GLY A 5 -12.96 1.83 -0.29
N ALA A 6 -13.30 0.63 -0.79
CA ALA A 6 -13.66 0.44 -2.20
C ALA A 6 -15.16 0.68 -2.46
N ARG A 7 -15.55 0.75 -3.73
CA ARG A 7 -16.98 0.73 -4.10
C ARG A 7 -17.52 -0.69 -4.02
N ASP A 8 -18.69 -0.84 -3.41
CA ASP A 8 -19.40 -2.13 -3.32
C ASP A 8 -20.06 -2.50 -4.66
N PHE A 9 -20.00 -3.79 -5.01
CA PHE A 9 -21.03 -4.37 -5.87
C PHE A 9 -22.32 -4.53 -5.09
N VAL A 10 -23.43 -4.04 -5.64
CA VAL A 10 -24.75 -4.10 -5.00
C VAL A 10 -25.67 -5.12 -5.67
N VAL A 11 -26.49 -5.80 -4.87
CA VAL A 11 -27.48 -6.77 -5.34
C VAL A 11 -28.87 -6.33 -4.89
N PRO A 12 -29.79 -6.00 -5.81
CA PRO A 12 -31.14 -5.54 -5.45
C PRO A 12 -31.97 -6.65 -4.80
N SER A 13 -32.75 -6.29 -3.78
CA SER A 13 -33.64 -7.23 -3.08
C SER A 13 -35.04 -7.27 -3.69
N ARG A 14 -35.40 -8.38 -4.34
CA ARG A 14 -36.77 -8.63 -4.82
C ARG A 14 -37.80 -8.63 -3.69
N LEU A 15 -37.43 -9.08 -2.49
CA LEU A 15 -38.33 -9.19 -1.33
C LEU A 15 -38.56 -7.86 -0.61
N SER A 16 -37.69 -6.88 -0.84
CA SER A 16 -37.77 -5.57 -0.19
C SER A 16 -37.39 -4.48 -1.20
N PRO A 17 -38.29 -4.15 -2.14
CA PRO A 17 -38.00 -3.17 -3.19
C PRO A 17 -37.42 -1.86 -2.65
N GLY A 18 -36.39 -1.34 -3.33
CA GLY A 18 -35.61 -0.17 -2.88
C GLY A 18 -34.47 -0.48 -1.90
N ASN A 19 -34.32 -1.73 -1.43
CA ASN A 19 -33.20 -2.16 -0.60
C ASN A 19 -32.21 -3.01 -1.40
N PHE A 20 -30.93 -2.89 -1.02
CA PHE A 20 -29.82 -3.55 -1.70
C PHE A 20 -28.92 -4.27 -0.68
N TYR A 21 -28.45 -5.45 -1.05
CA TYR A 21 -27.31 -6.08 -0.41
C TYR A 21 -26.02 -5.54 -1.02
N ALA A 22 -24.92 -5.68 -0.29
CA ALA A 22 -23.57 -5.46 -0.82
C ALA A 22 -22.85 -6.81 -0.85
N LEU A 23 -22.14 -7.09 -1.94
CA LEU A 23 -21.21 -8.20 -1.98
C LEU A 23 -19.97 -7.84 -1.14
N PRO A 24 -19.44 -8.77 -0.33
CA PRO A 24 -18.42 -8.45 0.64
C PRO A 24 -17.09 -8.10 -0.03
N GLN A 25 -16.51 -6.95 0.33
CA GLN A 25 -15.13 -6.61 -0.03
C GLN A 25 -14.11 -7.50 0.68
N SER A 26 -14.50 -8.02 1.84
CA SER A 26 -13.80 -9.05 2.62
C SER A 26 -14.74 -9.60 3.71
N PRO A 27 -14.39 -10.70 4.39
CA PRO A 27 -15.11 -11.16 5.59
C PRO A 27 -14.82 -10.34 6.87
N GLN A 28 -14.20 -9.16 6.78
CA GLN A 28 -13.63 -8.40 7.90
C GLN A 28 -14.56 -8.20 9.11
N LEU A 29 -15.82 -7.87 8.88
CA LEU A 29 -16.78 -7.65 9.98
C LEU A 29 -17.23 -8.98 10.58
N PHE A 30 -17.42 -10.02 9.76
CA PHE A 30 -17.87 -11.33 10.22
C PHE A 30 -16.79 -12.11 10.97
N LYS A 31 -15.52 -12.03 10.55
CA LYS A 31 -14.42 -12.69 11.27
C LYS A 31 -14.18 -12.09 12.66
N GLN A 32 -14.36 -10.77 12.82
CA GLN A 32 -14.35 -10.13 14.13
C GLN A 32 -15.53 -10.59 15.00
N LEU A 33 -16.73 -10.69 14.42
CA LEU A 33 -17.89 -11.25 15.15
C LEU A 33 -17.67 -12.72 15.55
N CYS A 34 -16.89 -13.49 14.79
CA CYS A 34 -16.48 -14.84 15.20
C CYS A 34 -15.63 -14.79 16.49
N MET A 35 -14.70 -13.83 16.60
CA MET A 35 -13.89 -13.63 17.81
C MET A 35 -14.78 -13.27 19.00
N VAL A 36 -15.73 -12.34 18.82
CA VAL A 36 -16.72 -11.99 19.84
C VAL A 36 -17.59 -13.19 20.22
N GLY A 37 -17.94 -14.04 19.25
CA GLY A 37 -18.69 -15.27 19.44
C GLY A 37 -17.92 -16.43 20.08
N GLY A 38 -16.63 -16.24 20.40
CA GLY A 38 -15.78 -17.25 21.04
C GLY A 38 -15.15 -18.27 20.08
N ILE A 39 -15.17 -18.02 18.77
CA ILE A 39 -14.38 -18.77 17.80
C ILE A 39 -12.95 -18.23 17.90
N ASP A 40 -12.11 -18.88 18.72
CA ASP A 40 -10.76 -18.39 19.06
C ASP A 40 -9.85 -18.17 17.84
N ARG A 41 -9.92 -19.04 16.83
CA ARG A 41 -9.12 -18.97 15.60
C ARG A 41 -10.00 -19.30 14.41
N TYR A 42 -10.03 -18.38 13.46
CA TYR A 42 -10.82 -18.49 12.24
C TYR A 42 -9.91 -18.35 11.02
N TYR A 43 -10.20 -19.13 9.99
CA TYR A 43 -9.74 -18.83 8.65
C TYR A 43 -10.82 -19.20 7.62
N GLN A 44 -10.80 -18.55 6.46
CA GLN A 44 -11.63 -18.87 5.31
C GLN A 44 -10.86 -18.59 4.02
N ILE A 45 -10.94 -19.50 3.06
CA ILE A 45 -10.65 -19.19 1.67
C ILE A 45 -11.91 -18.54 1.10
N ALA A 46 -11.96 -17.21 1.17
CA ALA A 46 -13.14 -16.41 0.88
C ALA A 46 -13.08 -15.81 -0.52
N ARG A 47 -14.26 -15.66 -1.12
CA ARG A 47 -14.43 -14.89 -2.35
C ARG A 47 -14.80 -13.45 -2.00
N CYS A 48 -14.00 -12.51 -2.50
CA CYS A 48 -14.12 -11.09 -2.20
C CYS A 48 -14.42 -10.32 -3.48
N MET A 49 -15.23 -9.25 -3.39
CA MET A 49 -15.58 -8.43 -4.55
C MET A 49 -15.41 -6.94 -4.30
N ARG A 50 -14.74 -6.24 -5.22
CA ARG A 50 -14.50 -4.79 -5.19
C ARG A 50 -14.73 -4.20 -6.57
N ASP A 51 -15.56 -3.17 -6.67
CA ASP A 51 -15.80 -2.43 -7.91
C ASP A 51 -14.72 -1.33 -8.07
N GLU A 52 -13.53 -1.75 -8.47
CA GLU A 52 -12.35 -0.90 -8.70
C GLU A 52 -11.80 -1.08 -10.12
N ASP A 53 -11.02 -0.09 -10.57
CA ASP A 53 -10.30 -0.18 -11.84
C ASP A 53 -9.34 -1.39 -11.86
N LEU A 54 -9.48 -2.20 -12.90
CA LEU A 54 -8.71 -3.44 -13.05
C LEU A 54 -7.27 -3.18 -13.48
N ARG A 55 -6.35 -4.01 -12.97
CA ARG A 55 -4.92 -3.97 -13.27
C ARG A 55 -4.39 -5.39 -13.46
N ALA A 56 -3.09 -5.55 -13.71
CA ALA A 56 -2.48 -6.88 -13.82
C ALA A 56 -2.57 -7.69 -12.49
N ASP A 57 -2.65 -6.99 -11.36
CA ASP A 57 -2.69 -7.52 -10.00
C ASP A 57 -4.09 -7.42 -9.34
N ARG A 58 -5.13 -7.09 -10.11
CA ARG A 58 -6.50 -6.81 -9.62
C ARG A 58 -7.60 -7.35 -10.52
N GLN A 59 -8.61 -7.95 -9.89
CA GLN A 59 -9.85 -8.45 -10.48
C GLN A 59 -11.04 -7.97 -9.64
N PHE A 60 -12.22 -7.85 -10.24
CA PHE A 60 -13.44 -7.51 -9.50
C PHE A 60 -13.76 -8.52 -8.43
N GLU A 61 -13.56 -9.79 -8.77
CA GLU A 61 -13.79 -10.94 -7.94
C GLU A 61 -12.44 -11.66 -7.76
N PHE A 62 -12.01 -11.85 -6.51
CA PHE A 62 -10.69 -12.41 -6.18
C PHE A 62 -10.75 -13.24 -4.89
N THR A 63 -9.77 -14.12 -4.72
CA THR A 63 -9.75 -15.10 -3.63
C THR A 63 -8.77 -14.67 -2.54
N GLN A 64 -9.24 -14.56 -1.30
CA GLN A 64 -8.41 -14.31 -0.14
C GLN A 64 -8.34 -15.54 0.76
N LEU A 65 -7.17 -15.80 1.34
CA LEU A 65 -7.11 -16.49 2.62
C LEU A 65 -7.25 -15.42 3.69
N ASP A 66 -8.37 -15.44 4.38
CA ASP A 66 -8.74 -14.48 5.39
C ASP A 66 -8.71 -15.17 6.76
N MET A 67 -8.03 -14.58 7.75
CA MET A 67 -7.88 -15.17 9.08
C MET A 67 -7.99 -14.13 10.20
N GLU A 68 -8.38 -14.61 11.38
CA GLU A 68 -8.51 -13.81 12.61
C GLU A 68 -8.31 -14.71 13.84
N MET A 69 -7.66 -14.18 14.87
CA MET A 69 -7.25 -14.91 16.07
C MET A 69 -7.52 -14.04 17.31
N SER A 70 -8.02 -14.65 18.38
CA SER A 70 -8.26 -14.01 19.67
C SER A 70 -7.04 -14.17 20.60
N PHE A 71 -6.88 -13.21 21.52
CA PHE A 71 -5.84 -13.18 22.56
C PHE A 71 -4.41 -13.25 22.02
N VAL A 72 -4.17 -12.66 20.86
CA VAL A 72 -2.85 -12.59 20.23
C VAL A 72 -2.46 -11.16 19.88
N ASP A 73 -1.15 -10.93 19.74
CA ASP A 73 -0.59 -9.73 19.17
C ASP A 73 -0.27 -9.88 17.67
N GLY A 74 0.30 -8.83 17.08
CA GLY A 74 0.70 -8.85 15.67
C GLY A 74 1.84 -9.82 15.37
N ASP A 75 2.74 -10.07 16.32
CA ASP A 75 3.92 -10.91 16.12
C ASP A 75 3.51 -12.37 15.99
N GLU A 76 2.58 -12.81 16.83
CA GLU A 76 1.99 -14.14 16.77
C GLU A 76 1.24 -14.37 15.44
N VAL A 77 0.50 -13.37 14.95
CA VAL A 77 -0.15 -13.45 13.63
C VAL A 77 0.88 -13.54 12.51
N ARG A 78 1.89 -12.67 12.50
CA ARG A 78 2.96 -12.69 11.48
C ARG A 78 3.71 -14.01 11.49
N ALA A 79 3.96 -14.62 12.65
CA ALA A 79 4.60 -15.93 12.76
C ALA A 79 3.79 -17.05 12.10
N VAL A 80 2.47 -17.13 12.38
CA VAL A 80 1.58 -18.13 11.77
C VAL A 80 1.49 -17.94 10.26
N VAL A 81 1.34 -16.69 9.79
CA VAL A 81 1.28 -16.39 8.36
C VAL A 81 2.60 -16.73 7.68
N SER A 82 3.74 -16.39 8.30
CA SER A 82 5.07 -16.69 7.75
C SER A 82 5.28 -18.18 7.53
N GLU A 83 4.82 -19.02 8.47
CA GLU A 83 4.87 -20.47 8.32
C GLU A 83 3.99 -20.94 7.17
N ALA A 84 2.73 -20.48 7.12
CA ALA A 84 1.78 -20.87 6.08
C ALA A 84 2.25 -20.51 4.66
N VAL A 85 2.79 -19.30 4.46
CA VAL A 85 3.28 -18.88 3.14
C VAL A 85 4.59 -19.57 2.76
N SER A 86 5.44 -19.91 3.75
CA SER A 86 6.68 -20.66 3.51
C SER A 86 6.38 -22.10 3.10
N GLU A 87 5.43 -22.77 3.76
CA GLU A 87 4.96 -24.10 3.36
C GLU A 87 4.31 -24.10 1.97
N ALA A 88 3.51 -23.07 1.67
CA ALA A 88 2.91 -22.92 0.34
C ALA A 88 3.98 -22.73 -0.75
N ALA A 89 4.97 -21.85 -0.50
CA ALA A 89 6.08 -21.62 -1.41
C ALA A 89 6.92 -22.90 -1.62
N GLU A 90 7.24 -23.63 -0.55
CA GLU A 90 7.95 -24.91 -0.63
C GLU A 90 7.17 -25.95 -1.44
N SER A 91 5.86 -26.05 -1.21
CA SER A 91 4.99 -27.00 -1.91
C SER A 91 4.89 -26.72 -3.41
N ILE A 92 4.91 -25.45 -3.82
CA ILE A 92 4.76 -25.04 -5.23
C ILE A 92 6.12 -25.06 -5.95
N THR A 93 7.16 -24.57 -5.30
CA THR A 93 8.45 -24.27 -5.94
C THR A 93 9.53 -25.31 -5.63
N GLY A 94 9.28 -26.19 -4.67
CA GLY A 94 10.26 -27.13 -4.13
C GLY A 94 11.34 -26.47 -3.26
N GLN A 95 11.23 -25.16 -2.99
CA GLN A 95 12.18 -24.40 -2.19
C GLN A 95 11.46 -23.65 -1.07
N ARG A 96 11.86 -23.93 0.17
CA ARG A 96 11.37 -23.18 1.31
C ARG A 96 12.11 -21.83 1.40
N PRO A 97 11.39 -20.69 1.48
CA PRO A 97 12.00 -19.42 1.81
C PRO A 97 12.75 -19.48 3.14
N GLY A 98 13.76 -18.62 3.29
CA GLY A 98 14.40 -18.39 4.58
C GLY A 98 13.45 -17.69 5.57
N VAL A 99 14.00 -17.33 6.74
CA VAL A 99 13.28 -16.48 7.70
C VAL A 99 12.85 -15.19 7.00
N ILE A 100 11.56 -14.85 7.10
CA ILE A 100 11.00 -13.65 6.50
C ILE A 100 11.47 -12.44 7.34
N PRO A 101 12.27 -11.52 6.78
CA PRO A 101 12.71 -10.32 7.48
C PRO A 101 11.55 -9.36 7.74
N GLU A 102 11.81 -8.38 8.61
CA GLU A 102 10.89 -7.31 8.96
C GLU A 102 11.57 -5.95 8.77
N ILE A 103 10.79 -4.95 8.36
CA ILE A 103 11.20 -3.56 8.24
C ILE A 103 10.05 -2.64 8.69
N SER A 104 10.34 -1.51 9.33
CA SER A 104 9.29 -0.52 9.59
C SER A 104 8.87 0.17 8.29
N TRP A 105 7.62 0.62 8.21
CA TRP A 105 7.09 1.40 7.10
C TRP A 105 7.96 2.62 6.82
N HIS A 106 8.37 3.34 7.87
CA HIS A 106 9.23 4.50 7.74
C HIS A 106 10.57 4.13 7.10
N GLU A 107 11.20 3.04 7.52
CA GLU A 107 12.46 2.58 6.93
C GLU A 107 12.28 2.10 5.49
N ALA A 108 11.20 1.37 5.18
CA ALA A 108 10.88 0.93 3.82
C ALA A 108 10.71 2.13 2.86
N MET A 109 9.94 3.14 3.29
CA MET A 109 9.79 4.39 2.55
C MET A 109 11.12 5.13 2.43
N ASN A 110 11.89 5.22 3.52
CA ASN A 110 13.13 5.98 3.56
C ASN A 110 14.26 5.38 2.70
N ARG A 111 14.32 4.04 2.58
CA ARG A 111 15.35 3.30 1.82
C ARG A 111 14.93 2.94 0.41
N TYR A 112 13.64 2.68 0.17
CA TYR A 112 13.16 2.15 -1.10
C TYR A 112 12.08 3.00 -1.76
N GLY A 113 11.52 3.99 -1.06
CA GLY A 113 10.45 4.85 -1.59
C GLY A 113 9.12 4.13 -1.77
N SER A 114 8.92 3.01 -1.07
CA SER A 114 7.70 2.20 -1.15
C SER A 114 7.47 1.41 0.13
N ASP A 115 6.20 1.31 0.51
CA ASP A 115 5.65 0.43 1.55
C ASP A 115 5.57 -1.04 1.13
N LYS A 116 5.86 -1.35 -0.14
CA LYS A 116 6.00 -2.69 -0.70
C LYS A 116 7.29 -2.80 -1.50
N PRO A 117 8.46 -2.72 -0.84
CA PRO A 117 9.72 -2.62 -1.55
C PRO A 117 10.07 -3.95 -2.24
N ASP A 118 10.53 -3.85 -3.49
CA ASP A 118 11.24 -4.95 -4.13
C ASP A 118 12.70 -4.93 -3.68
N VAL A 119 13.06 -5.86 -2.80
CA VAL A 119 14.39 -5.95 -2.18
C VAL A 119 15.38 -6.83 -2.96
N ARG A 120 15.01 -7.32 -4.15
CA ARG A 120 15.87 -8.17 -4.99
C ARG A 120 17.08 -7.45 -5.57
N PHE A 121 17.07 -6.12 -5.59
CA PHE A 121 18.11 -5.28 -6.18
C PHE A 121 18.43 -4.07 -5.30
N GLY A 122 19.56 -3.41 -5.58
CA GLY A 122 20.05 -2.26 -4.81
C GLY A 122 19.32 -0.95 -5.11
N LEU A 123 20.08 0.10 -5.45
CA LEU A 123 19.57 1.44 -5.75
C LEU A 123 18.76 2.06 -4.60
N GLU A 124 19.17 1.82 -3.35
CA GLU A 124 18.53 2.43 -2.19
C GLU A 124 18.66 3.96 -2.21
N LEU A 125 17.66 4.63 -1.64
CA LEU A 125 17.60 6.07 -1.52
C LEU A 125 18.65 6.54 -0.48
N VAL A 126 19.43 7.53 -0.88
CA VAL A 126 20.49 8.13 -0.05
C VAL A 126 20.01 9.49 0.44
N GLU A 127 20.15 9.73 1.74
CA GLU A 127 19.88 11.02 2.38
C GLU A 127 20.95 12.06 2.03
N LEU A 128 20.53 13.24 1.59
CA LEU A 128 21.40 14.33 1.14
C LEU A 128 20.99 15.69 1.73
N THR A 129 19.98 15.77 2.59
CA THR A 129 19.49 17.04 3.14
C THR A 129 20.61 17.82 3.85
N ASP A 130 21.39 17.15 4.69
CA ASP A 130 22.50 17.77 5.43
C ASP A 130 23.66 18.20 4.52
N VAL A 131 23.85 17.55 3.36
CA VAL A 131 24.89 17.92 2.38
C VAL A 131 24.62 19.32 1.80
N PHE A 132 23.34 19.71 1.73
CA PHE A 132 22.88 20.94 1.10
C PHE A 132 22.27 21.94 2.10
N SER A 133 22.55 21.80 3.40
CA SER A 133 21.98 22.68 4.43
C SER A 133 22.28 24.16 4.20
N ASP A 134 23.47 24.45 3.66
CA ASP A 134 23.97 25.80 3.37
C ASP A 134 23.91 26.15 1.86
N THR A 135 23.14 25.39 1.06
CA THR A 135 23.12 25.56 -0.38
C THR A 135 22.53 26.91 -0.82
N GLU A 136 23.19 27.57 -1.77
CA GLU A 136 22.64 28.74 -2.44
C GLU A 136 21.71 28.36 -3.61
N PHE A 137 21.70 27.09 -4.02
CA PHE A 137 20.90 26.63 -5.14
C PHE A 137 19.42 26.49 -4.74
N ASN A 138 18.60 27.44 -5.21
CA ASN A 138 17.19 27.52 -4.81
C ASN A 138 16.37 26.24 -5.06
N ALA A 139 16.72 25.40 -6.04
CA ALA A 139 15.98 24.16 -6.28
C ALA A 139 16.23 23.10 -5.20
N PHE A 140 17.29 23.24 -4.39
CA PHE A 140 17.61 22.39 -3.25
C PHE A 140 17.18 23.01 -1.90
N LYS A 141 16.49 24.14 -1.90
CA LYS A 141 15.84 24.69 -0.69
C LYS A 141 14.52 23.95 -0.43
N ALA A 142 14.62 22.71 0.06
CA ALA A 142 13.50 21.84 0.39
C ALA A 142 13.70 21.21 1.79
N SER A 143 12.63 20.62 2.35
CA SER A 143 12.71 19.96 3.67
C SER A 143 13.33 18.57 3.62
N CYS A 144 13.40 17.95 2.44
CA CYS A 144 14.05 16.66 2.21
C CYS A 144 14.75 16.67 0.84
N ILE A 145 15.99 16.21 0.81
CA ILE A 145 16.76 15.97 -0.42
C ILE A 145 17.30 14.56 -0.37
N LYS A 146 16.89 13.75 -1.34
CA LYS A 146 17.35 12.37 -1.47
C LYS A 146 17.81 12.09 -2.89
N GLY A 147 18.64 11.07 -3.03
CA GLY A 147 19.10 10.63 -4.34
C GLY A 147 19.26 9.14 -4.49
N ILE A 148 19.43 8.69 -5.73
CA ILE A 148 19.76 7.31 -6.09
C ILE A 148 21.01 7.34 -6.95
N LYS A 149 21.97 6.48 -6.63
CA LYS A 149 23.14 6.23 -7.45
C LYS A 149 22.90 5.02 -8.35
N VAL A 150 23.06 5.19 -9.66
CA VAL A 150 23.09 4.11 -10.65
C VAL A 150 24.54 3.81 -11.05
N PRO A 151 25.06 2.63 -10.70
CA PRO A 151 26.42 2.24 -11.08
C PRO A 151 26.58 2.18 -12.60
N GLN A 152 27.71 2.67 -13.13
CA GLN A 152 28.05 2.60 -14.56
C GLN A 152 26.96 3.18 -15.50
N GLY A 153 26.15 4.13 -14.99
CA GLY A 153 25.05 4.73 -15.74
C GLY A 153 25.41 6.02 -16.50
N ALA A 154 26.66 6.49 -16.46
CA ALA A 154 27.04 7.77 -17.06
C ALA A 154 26.87 7.84 -18.60
N ASP A 155 26.76 6.70 -19.29
CA ASP A 155 26.62 6.65 -20.77
C ASP A 155 25.21 6.96 -21.29
N ILE A 156 24.17 6.79 -20.49
CA ILE A 156 23.31 7.95 -20.15
C ILE A 156 22.90 8.95 -21.25
N GLY A 157 22.22 8.59 -22.34
CA GLY A 157 21.87 9.56 -23.38
C GLY A 157 21.02 10.75 -22.88
N ARG A 158 21.27 11.97 -23.39
CA ARG A 158 20.53 13.18 -22.96
C ARG A 158 19.01 13.08 -23.14
N ASN A 159 18.55 12.49 -24.26
CA ASN A 159 17.12 12.26 -24.51
C ASN A 159 16.49 11.38 -23.42
N GLN A 160 17.19 10.33 -22.99
CA GLN A 160 16.68 9.46 -21.92
C GLN A 160 16.64 10.18 -20.56
N LEU A 161 17.62 11.04 -20.28
CA LEU A 161 17.59 11.90 -19.08
C LEU A 161 16.42 12.89 -19.07
N ASP A 162 16.11 13.48 -20.22
CA ASP A 162 14.96 14.38 -20.37
C ASP A 162 13.65 13.60 -20.17
N GLN A 163 13.53 12.38 -20.73
CA GLN A 163 12.38 11.50 -20.51
C GLN A 163 12.20 11.08 -19.03
N LEU A 164 13.29 10.73 -18.34
CA LEU A 164 13.24 10.41 -16.91
C LEU A 164 12.83 11.64 -16.08
N THR A 165 13.29 12.83 -16.47
CA THR A 165 12.90 14.09 -15.83
C THR A 165 11.40 14.36 -16.01
N ASP A 166 10.86 14.14 -17.21
CA ASP A 166 9.43 14.32 -17.48
C ASP A 166 8.57 13.26 -16.76
N LYS A 167 9.03 12.00 -16.68
CA LYS A 167 8.41 10.97 -15.84
C LYS A 167 8.35 11.38 -14.37
N ALA A 168 9.47 11.81 -13.79
CA ALA A 168 9.53 12.26 -12.41
C ALA A 168 8.56 13.42 -12.12
N LYS A 169 8.43 14.37 -13.06
CA LYS A 169 7.42 15.45 -12.97
C LYS A 169 5.99 14.94 -13.05
N SER A 170 5.73 13.95 -13.90
CA SER A 170 4.40 13.30 -13.98
C SER A 170 4.00 12.57 -12.69
N TRP A 171 4.99 12.14 -11.90
CA TRP A 171 4.81 11.59 -10.55
C TRP A 171 4.78 12.65 -9.44
N GLY A 172 4.85 13.94 -9.81
CA GLY A 172 4.64 15.06 -8.92
C GLY A 172 5.90 15.83 -8.50
N ALA A 173 7.12 15.38 -8.85
CA ALA A 173 8.33 16.14 -8.52
C ALA A 173 8.39 17.50 -9.23
N LYS A 174 8.95 18.50 -8.56
CA LYS A 174 9.27 19.79 -9.18
C LYS A 174 10.34 19.67 -10.27
N GLY A 175 11.22 18.67 -10.16
CA GLY A 175 12.23 18.33 -11.14
C GLY A 175 13.06 17.13 -10.72
N LEU A 176 13.90 16.65 -11.63
CA LEU A 176 14.87 15.59 -11.40
C LEU A 176 16.25 16.15 -11.73
N VAL A 177 17.11 16.26 -10.73
CA VAL A 177 18.51 16.61 -10.94
C VAL A 177 19.28 15.33 -11.24
N TRP A 178 20.22 15.39 -12.19
CA TRP A 178 21.11 14.29 -12.49
C TRP A 178 22.57 14.77 -12.57
N LEU A 179 23.51 13.94 -12.15
CA LEU A 179 24.94 14.23 -12.11
C LEU A 179 25.72 13.00 -12.59
N LYS A 180 26.46 13.12 -13.70
CA LYS A 180 27.35 12.07 -14.18
C LYS A 180 28.74 12.25 -13.59
N VAL A 181 29.32 11.17 -13.09
CA VAL A 181 30.65 11.19 -12.46
C VAL A 181 31.71 10.79 -13.48
N GLY A 182 32.60 11.72 -13.78
CA GLY A 182 33.74 11.57 -14.68
C GLY A 182 35.02 11.16 -13.96
N GLU A 183 36.15 11.29 -14.65
CA GLU A 183 37.47 11.01 -14.07
C GLU A 183 37.80 11.99 -12.94
N SER A 184 38.51 11.51 -11.92
CA SER A 184 38.98 12.32 -10.79
C SER A 184 37.89 13.11 -10.04
N GLY A 185 36.63 12.65 -10.10
CA GLY A 185 35.49 13.30 -9.41
C GLY A 185 34.89 14.49 -10.15
N GLU A 186 35.26 14.73 -11.43
CA GLU A 186 34.58 15.73 -12.26
C GLU A 186 33.10 15.38 -12.41
N VAL A 187 32.21 16.37 -12.28
CA VAL A 187 30.77 16.15 -12.42
C VAL A 187 30.21 16.87 -13.64
N ASN A 188 29.58 16.12 -14.53
CA ASN A 188 28.81 16.66 -15.64
C ASN A 188 27.33 16.73 -15.24
N SER A 189 26.81 17.94 -15.08
CA SER A 189 25.41 18.21 -14.79
C SER A 189 25.01 19.62 -15.22
N PRO A 190 23.75 19.87 -15.64
CA PRO A 190 23.24 21.21 -15.88
C PRO A 190 23.28 22.11 -14.65
N VAL A 191 23.31 21.50 -13.44
CA VAL A 191 23.31 22.23 -12.17
C VAL A 191 24.67 22.32 -11.49
N ALA A 192 25.71 21.65 -12.01
CA ALA A 192 27.04 21.60 -11.38
C ALA A 192 27.62 23.01 -11.11
N LYS A 193 27.37 23.96 -12.01
CA LYS A 193 27.82 25.36 -11.88
C LYS A 193 27.17 26.16 -10.74
N PHE A 194 26.08 25.64 -10.16
CA PHE A 194 25.37 26.25 -9.04
C PHE A 194 25.73 25.62 -7.70
N MET A 195 26.62 24.62 -7.71
CA MET A 195 27.09 23.91 -6.53
C MET A 195 28.54 24.30 -6.26
N SER A 196 28.90 24.40 -5.00
CA SER A 196 30.28 24.54 -4.55
C SER A 196 31.05 23.23 -4.71
N GLU A 197 32.39 23.33 -4.76
CA GLU A 197 33.26 22.15 -4.80
C GLU A 197 33.05 21.26 -3.56
N GLN A 198 32.77 21.86 -2.40
CA GLN A 198 32.50 21.15 -1.16
C GLN A 198 31.19 20.35 -1.25
N GLU A 199 30.09 20.96 -1.71
CA GLU A 199 28.81 20.26 -1.90
C GLU A 199 28.93 19.09 -2.88
N ILE A 200 29.69 19.25 -3.97
CA ILE A 200 29.95 18.16 -4.93
C ILE A 200 30.73 17.04 -4.25
N SER A 201 31.81 17.37 -3.54
CA SER A 201 32.63 16.38 -2.82
C SER A 201 31.80 15.60 -1.80
N ASP A 202 30.99 16.30 -0.99
CA ASP A 202 30.18 15.69 0.07
C ASP A 202 29.05 14.84 -0.51
N LEU A 203 28.42 15.27 -1.63
CA LEU A 203 27.45 14.47 -2.36
C LEU A 203 28.07 13.17 -2.87
N LEU A 204 29.24 13.23 -3.54
CA LEU A 204 29.88 12.05 -4.10
C LEU A 204 30.28 11.08 -2.97
N ALA A 205 30.74 11.60 -1.83
CA ALA A 205 31.05 10.81 -0.64
C ALA A 205 29.80 10.15 -0.05
N ALA A 206 28.71 10.91 0.15
CA ALA A 206 27.45 10.40 0.70
C ALA A 206 26.83 9.32 -0.17
N MET A 207 26.82 9.53 -1.50
CA MET A 207 26.29 8.57 -2.46
C MET A 207 27.26 7.40 -2.75
N LYS A 208 28.51 7.48 -2.27
CA LYS A 208 29.60 6.56 -2.62
C LYS A 208 29.70 6.40 -4.14
N ALA A 209 29.69 7.52 -4.84
CA ALA A 209 29.65 7.56 -6.29
C ALA A 209 31.07 7.53 -6.88
N GLU A 210 31.28 6.64 -7.84
CA GLU A 210 32.57 6.42 -8.48
C GLU A 210 32.50 6.84 -9.97
N GLN A 211 33.67 6.88 -10.62
CA GLN A 211 33.75 7.17 -12.05
C GLN A 211 32.83 6.24 -12.86
N GLY A 212 32.06 6.83 -13.77
CA GLY A 212 31.12 6.12 -14.63
C GLY A 212 29.71 6.01 -14.03
N ASP A 213 29.52 6.38 -12.76
CA ASP A 213 28.20 6.37 -12.14
C ASP A 213 27.37 7.60 -12.54
N ILE A 214 26.06 7.51 -12.35
CA ILE A 214 25.15 8.65 -12.41
C ILE A 214 24.31 8.72 -11.14
N CYS A 215 24.15 9.93 -10.62
CA CYS A 215 23.33 10.22 -9.45
C CYS A 215 22.08 10.96 -9.89
N TYR A 216 20.91 10.54 -9.41
CA TYR A 216 19.64 11.24 -9.56
C TYR A 216 19.20 11.79 -8.21
N ILE A 217 18.69 13.03 -8.16
CA ILE A 217 18.37 13.73 -6.92
C ILE A 217 17.01 14.41 -7.06
N VAL A 218 16.20 14.27 -6.01
CA VAL A 218 14.92 14.96 -5.84
C VAL A 218 14.97 15.75 -4.52
N ALA A 219 14.58 17.02 -4.59
CA ALA A 219 14.46 17.92 -3.45
C ALA A 219 12.99 18.36 -3.32
N ASP A 220 12.30 17.91 -2.29
CA ASP A 220 10.88 18.21 -2.03
C ASP A 220 10.51 17.96 -0.56
N ASP A 221 9.22 17.87 -0.23
CA ASP A 221 8.81 17.24 1.03
C ASP A 221 9.17 15.74 1.04
N TRP A 222 9.37 15.18 2.24
CA TRP A 222 9.87 13.82 2.41
C TRP A 222 9.02 12.78 1.65
N ARG A 223 7.69 12.85 1.78
CA ARG A 223 6.78 11.89 1.13
C ARG A 223 6.89 11.92 -0.39
N ARG A 224 6.89 13.12 -0.98
CA ARG A 224 7.04 13.26 -2.43
C ARG A 224 8.43 12.84 -2.90
N ALA A 225 9.49 13.21 -2.17
CA ALA A 225 10.86 12.85 -2.52
C ALA A 225 11.06 11.33 -2.54
N VAL A 226 10.63 10.63 -1.48
CA VAL A 226 10.76 9.16 -1.42
C VAL A 226 9.86 8.47 -2.45
N HIS A 227 8.63 8.94 -2.66
CA HIS A 227 7.71 8.36 -3.64
C HIS A 227 8.27 8.41 -5.07
N VAL A 228 8.72 9.59 -5.50
CA VAL A 228 9.27 9.78 -6.85
C VAL A 228 10.54 8.97 -7.07
N LEU A 229 11.43 8.95 -6.08
CA LEU A 229 12.66 8.16 -6.16
C LEU A 229 12.37 6.66 -6.12
N GLY A 230 11.37 6.19 -5.36
CA GLY A 230 10.94 4.79 -5.34
C GLY A 230 10.41 4.33 -6.71
N LEU A 231 9.61 5.15 -7.37
CA LEU A 231 9.15 4.88 -8.75
C LEU A 231 10.32 4.88 -9.75
N LEU A 232 11.24 5.84 -9.62
CA LEU A 232 12.44 5.90 -10.45
C LEU A 232 13.34 4.67 -10.24
N ARG A 233 13.48 4.22 -8.98
CA ARG A 233 14.23 3.01 -8.62
C ARG A 233 13.70 1.78 -9.36
N LEU A 234 12.38 1.59 -9.36
CA LEU A 234 11.73 0.49 -10.06
C LEU A 234 11.90 0.59 -11.58
N GLU A 235 11.75 1.79 -12.15
CA GLU A 235 11.95 2.03 -13.59
C GLU A 235 13.39 1.68 -14.04
N LEU A 236 14.38 1.95 -13.19
CA LEU A 236 15.79 1.76 -13.52
C LEU A 236 16.32 0.34 -13.26
N GLY A 237 15.76 -0.38 -12.29
CA GLY A 237 16.40 -1.58 -11.76
C GLY A 237 15.50 -2.78 -11.48
N LYS A 238 14.17 -2.67 -11.65
CA LYS A 238 13.26 -3.78 -11.34
C LYS A 238 13.58 -5.01 -12.20
N PRO A 239 13.92 -6.16 -11.60
CA PRO A 239 14.15 -7.39 -12.36
C PRO A 239 12.82 -8.02 -12.78
N PRO A 240 12.83 -8.85 -13.84
CA PRO A 240 11.68 -9.69 -14.21
C PRO A 240 11.12 -10.49 -13.03
N VAL A 241 9.82 -10.80 -13.04
CA VAL A 241 9.15 -11.49 -11.91
C VAL A 241 9.78 -12.84 -11.58
N ASN A 242 10.28 -13.56 -12.59
CA ASN A 242 10.90 -14.89 -12.45
C ASN A 242 12.40 -14.85 -12.13
N GLU A 243 13.01 -13.67 -11.97
CA GLU A 243 14.43 -13.51 -11.65
C GLU A 243 14.64 -13.04 -10.20
N GLY A 244 15.81 -13.35 -9.64
CA GLY A 244 16.21 -12.89 -8.30
C GLY A 244 15.60 -13.66 -7.12
N GLY A 245 14.81 -14.72 -7.36
CA GLY A 245 14.25 -15.57 -6.30
C GLY A 245 13.05 -14.93 -5.56
N PHE A 246 12.59 -15.60 -4.50
CA PHE A 246 11.44 -15.16 -3.70
C PHE A 246 11.91 -14.44 -2.43
N HIS A 247 11.71 -13.12 -2.40
CA HIS A 247 12.04 -12.28 -1.25
C HIS A 247 10.76 -11.81 -0.57
N PHE A 248 10.33 -12.59 0.43
CA PHE A 248 9.28 -12.19 1.36
C PHE A 248 9.82 -11.14 2.32
N LEU A 249 8.97 -10.22 2.76
CA LEU A 249 9.29 -9.16 3.72
C LEU A 249 8.03 -8.72 4.45
N TRP A 250 8.10 -8.61 5.77
CA TRP A 250 7.10 -7.92 6.56
C TRP A 250 7.40 -6.43 6.62
N VAL A 251 6.39 -5.62 6.34
CA VAL A 251 6.40 -4.18 6.62
C VAL A 251 5.48 -3.94 7.81
N VAL A 252 5.95 -3.24 8.83
CA VAL A 252 5.25 -3.01 10.11
C VAL A 252 5.25 -1.53 10.49
N ASP A 253 4.63 -1.16 11.60
CA ASP A 253 4.63 0.22 12.13
C ASP A 253 4.13 1.26 11.11
N PHE A 254 3.11 0.88 10.33
CA PHE A 254 2.46 1.80 9.39
C PHE A 254 1.85 2.99 10.13
N PRO A 255 1.77 4.19 9.51
CA PRO A 255 1.00 5.27 10.08
C PRO A 255 -0.47 4.86 10.19
N LEU A 256 -1.17 5.32 11.22
CA LEU A 256 -2.61 5.12 11.37
C LEU A 256 -3.37 5.94 10.31
N PHE A 257 -2.85 7.12 9.98
CA PHE A 257 -3.43 8.05 9.03
C PHE A 257 -2.44 8.37 7.90
N GLU A 258 -2.89 8.27 6.66
CA GLU A 258 -2.06 8.54 5.49
C GLU A 258 -2.06 10.00 5.08
N ASP A 259 -3.09 10.79 5.38
CA ASP A 259 -3.13 12.22 5.01
C ASP A 259 -4.09 12.99 5.92
N VAL A 260 -4.23 14.29 5.69
CA VAL A 260 -5.30 15.11 6.26
C VAL A 260 -6.05 15.78 5.11
N ASP A 261 -7.37 15.62 5.10
CA ASP A 261 -8.22 16.20 4.07
C ASP A 261 -8.33 17.74 4.19
N SER A 262 -9.01 18.34 3.21
CA SER A 262 -9.23 19.80 3.17
C SER A 262 -10.06 20.36 4.33
N GLU A 263 -10.83 19.50 5.01
CA GLU A 263 -11.66 19.85 6.17
C GLU A 263 -10.88 19.72 7.49
N GLY A 264 -9.66 19.17 7.43
CA GLY A 264 -8.79 18.95 8.57
C GLY A 264 -8.97 17.59 9.24
N ASN A 265 -9.76 16.68 8.65
CA ASN A 265 -9.92 15.32 9.16
C ASN A 265 -8.78 14.44 8.64
N PRO A 266 -8.19 13.57 9.46
CA PRO A 266 -7.22 12.61 8.98
C PRO A 266 -7.87 11.56 8.07
N VAL A 267 -7.11 11.10 7.07
CA VAL A 267 -7.48 10.02 6.16
C VAL A 267 -6.84 8.72 6.68
N PRO A 268 -7.61 7.67 6.97
CA PRO A 268 -7.07 6.39 7.45
C PRO A 268 -6.11 5.77 6.43
N ALA A 269 -4.94 5.30 6.88
CA ALA A 269 -4.03 4.51 6.03
C ALA A 269 -4.54 3.08 5.83
N HIS A 270 -5.29 2.56 6.81
CA HIS A 270 -5.91 1.24 6.81
C HIS A 270 -7.37 1.35 7.26
N HIS A 271 -8.09 0.23 7.37
CA HIS A 271 -9.46 0.25 7.87
C HIS A 271 -9.54 0.86 9.30
N PRO A 272 -10.66 1.53 9.65
CA PRO A 272 -10.79 2.34 10.87
C PRO A 272 -10.88 1.53 12.18
N PHE A 273 -10.65 0.22 12.12
CA PHE A 273 -10.67 -0.70 13.28
C PHE A 273 -9.27 -1.12 13.71
N THR A 274 -8.24 -0.53 13.11
CA THR A 274 -6.83 -0.84 13.38
C THR A 274 -6.38 -0.18 14.68
N MET A 275 -5.77 -0.95 15.56
CA MET A 275 -5.28 -0.47 16.85
C MET A 275 -4.05 0.43 16.67
N PRO A 276 -4.02 1.64 17.24
CA PRO A 276 -2.79 2.43 17.35
C PRO A 276 -1.77 1.78 18.28
N HIS A 277 -0.50 2.17 18.18
CA HIS A 277 0.48 1.88 19.23
C HIS A 277 0.08 2.56 20.54
N GLU A 278 0.25 1.86 21.67
CA GLU A 278 -0.13 2.40 22.98
C GLU A 278 0.68 3.64 23.33
N GLU A 279 1.95 3.71 22.91
CA GLU A 279 2.83 4.86 23.15
C GLU A 279 2.36 6.12 22.43
N ASP A 280 1.59 5.96 21.34
CA ASP A 280 1.19 7.06 20.46
C ASP A 280 -0.23 7.56 20.77
N LEU A 281 -0.96 6.91 21.71
CA LEU A 281 -2.32 7.30 22.10
C LEU A 281 -2.42 8.75 22.59
N GLY A 282 -1.35 9.30 23.16
CA GLY A 282 -1.30 10.70 23.60
C GLY A 282 -1.43 11.69 22.43
N LEU A 283 -0.91 11.32 21.25
CA LEU A 283 -0.97 12.15 20.04
C LEU A 283 -2.39 12.26 19.47
N LEU A 284 -3.26 11.28 19.75
CA LEU A 284 -4.68 11.34 19.36
C LEU A 284 -5.48 12.40 20.13
N GLN A 285 -4.93 12.96 21.21
CA GLN A 285 -5.59 14.00 22.03
C GLN A 285 -5.15 15.41 21.62
N ASP A 286 -3.98 15.56 21.00
CA ASP A 286 -3.43 16.85 20.59
C ASP A 286 -3.84 17.17 19.15
N THR A 287 -5.05 17.68 18.98
CA THR A 287 -5.61 18.03 17.67
C THR A 287 -5.34 19.49 17.27
N ALA A 288 -4.41 20.18 17.95
CA ALA A 288 -4.11 21.58 17.65
C ALA A 288 -3.51 21.75 16.24
N ASN A 289 -2.77 20.74 15.78
CA ASN A 289 -2.26 20.63 14.42
C ASN A 289 -2.61 19.24 13.85
N PRO A 290 -3.55 19.14 12.90
CA PRO A 290 -3.95 17.86 12.31
C PRO A 290 -2.79 17.02 11.75
N ASN A 291 -1.69 17.64 11.33
CA ASN A 291 -0.52 16.92 10.81
C ASN A 291 0.20 16.09 11.88
N ASP A 292 0.01 16.38 13.16
CA ASP A 292 0.62 15.59 14.23
C ASP A 292 -0.02 14.19 14.31
N LEU A 293 -1.25 14.02 13.82
CA LEU A 293 -1.92 12.73 13.68
C LEU A 293 -1.19 11.81 12.70
N LEU A 294 -0.46 12.35 11.72
CA LEU A 294 0.31 11.56 10.76
C LEU A 294 1.53 10.85 11.39
N GLN A 295 1.85 11.18 12.64
CA GLN A 295 2.92 10.53 13.41
C GLN A 295 2.41 9.33 14.23
N VAL A 296 1.09 9.17 14.36
CA VAL A 296 0.50 8.04 15.10
C VAL A 296 0.75 6.76 14.32
N ARG A 297 1.48 5.82 14.91
CA ARG A 297 1.68 4.49 14.32
C ARG A 297 0.50 3.59 14.64
N SER A 298 0.31 2.63 13.74
CA SER A 298 -0.68 1.58 13.83
C SER A 298 -0.01 0.22 13.98
N GLN A 299 -0.67 -0.67 14.70
CA GLN A 299 -0.29 -2.09 14.81
C GLN A 299 -0.76 -2.86 13.56
N ALA A 300 -0.50 -2.29 12.38
CA ALA A 300 -0.78 -2.89 11.08
C ALA A 300 0.51 -3.44 10.47
N TYR A 301 0.35 -4.45 9.63
CA TYR A 301 1.45 -5.15 9.01
C TYR A 301 1.05 -5.73 7.66
N ASP A 302 1.97 -5.60 6.70
CA ASP A 302 1.80 -6.07 5.33
C ASP A 302 2.87 -7.11 5.01
N LEU A 303 2.46 -8.18 4.31
CA LEU A 303 3.39 -9.14 3.74
C LEU A 303 3.64 -8.78 2.28
N VAL A 304 4.90 -8.58 1.95
CA VAL A 304 5.37 -8.23 0.61
C VAL A 304 6.16 -9.38 0.03
N LEU A 305 6.02 -9.62 -1.27
CA LEU A 305 6.86 -10.53 -2.05
C LEU A 305 7.31 -9.83 -3.33
N ASN A 306 8.61 -9.64 -3.51
CA ASN A 306 9.19 -9.09 -4.75
C ASN A 306 8.53 -7.77 -5.21
N GLY A 307 8.19 -6.90 -4.26
CA GLY A 307 7.54 -5.61 -4.53
C GLY A 307 6.02 -5.66 -4.72
N TRP A 308 5.38 -6.82 -4.52
CA TRP A 308 3.93 -6.96 -4.49
C TRP A 308 3.46 -7.10 -3.06
N GLU A 309 2.45 -6.33 -2.69
CA GLU A 309 1.68 -6.55 -1.47
C GLU A 309 0.83 -7.82 -1.64
N LEU A 310 1.16 -8.87 -0.88
CA LEU A 310 0.40 -10.11 -0.86
C LEU A 310 -0.84 -9.99 0.00
N GLY A 311 -0.74 -9.25 1.11
CA GLY A 311 -1.80 -9.14 2.10
C GLY A 311 -1.47 -8.14 3.19
N SER A 312 -2.50 -7.79 3.93
CA SER A 312 -2.47 -6.82 5.02
C SER A 312 -3.26 -7.34 6.22
N GLY A 313 -2.87 -6.90 7.40
CA GLY A 313 -3.54 -7.22 8.66
C GLY A 313 -3.24 -6.20 9.74
N SER A 314 -3.94 -6.33 10.85
CA SER A 314 -3.68 -5.50 12.02
C SER A 314 -4.23 -6.13 13.29
N VAL A 315 -3.68 -5.68 14.43
CA VAL A 315 -4.34 -5.81 15.72
C VAL A 315 -5.57 -4.92 15.71
N ARG A 316 -6.71 -5.44 16.18
CA ARG A 316 -7.99 -4.72 16.14
C ARG A 316 -8.23 -3.94 17.42
N ILE A 317 -8.92 -2.83 17.26
CA ILE A 317 -9.47 -2.08 18.38
C ILE A 317 -10.55 -2.93 19.05
N HIS A 318 -10.31 -3.33 20.29
CA HIS A 318 -11.26 -4.03 21.15
C HIS A 318 -11.77 -3.12 22.29
N ARG A 319 -11.35 -1.85 22.30
CA ARG A 319 -11.69 -0.83 23.29
C ARG A 319 -12.60 0.23 22.70
N ARG A 320 -13.79 0.39 23.29
CA ARG A 320 -14.82 1.34 22.81
C ARG A 320 -14.34 2.79 22.82
N ASP A 321 -13.63 3.20 23.87
CA ASP A 321 -13.16 4.58 24.03
C ASP A 321 -12.17 4.96 22.92
N ILE A 322 -11.26 4.06 22.56
CA ILE A 322 -10.31 4.26 21.46
C ILE A 322 -11.05 4.28 20.12
N GLN A 323 -11.97 3.34 19.89
CA GLN A 323 -12.72 3.28 18.63
C GLN A 323 -13.56 4.55 18.40
N GLN A 324 -14.21 5.04 19.46
CA GLN A 324 -14.99 6.27 19.40
C GLN A 324 -14.10 7.48 19.10
N GLN A 325 -12.95 7.58 19.78
CA GLN A 325 -11.98 8.65 19.52
C GLN A 325 -11.53 8.67 18.05
N ILE A 326 -11.29 7.50 17.44
CA ILE A 326 -10.94 7.41 16.03
C ILE A 326 -12.12 7.84 15.14
N PHE A 327 -13.35 7.41 15.42
CA PHE A 327 -14.52 7.87 14.65
C PHE A 327 -14.74 9.38 14.74
N ASP A 328 -14.56 9.96 15.92
CA ASP A 328 -14.69 11.40 16.13
C ASP A 328 -13.62 12.17 15.33
N LEU A 329 -12.37 11.67 15.30
CA LEU A 329 -11.30 12.25 14.48
C LEU A 329 -11.65 12.17 12.98
N LEU A 330 -12.24 11.06 12.53
CA LEU A 330 -12.65 10.87 11.13
C LEU A 330 -13.90 11.68 10.74
N GLY A 331 -14.43 12.53 11.62
CA GLY A 331 -15.66 13.29 11.38
C GLY A 331 -16.91 12.42 11.33
N ILE A 332 -16.84 11.15 11.79
CA ILE A 332 -17.96 10.21 11.79
C ILE A 332 -18.74 10.40 13.08
N GLY A 333 -19.81 11.19 13.02
CA GLY A 333 -20.68 11.46 14.16
C GLY A 333 -21.36 10.20 14.72
N GLU A 334 -21.87 10.29 15.96
CA GLU A 334 -22.48 9.16 16.68
C GLU A 334 -23.62 8.49 15.90
N GLU A 335 -24.53 9.26 15.30
CA GLU A 335 -25.64 8.72 14.51
C GLU A 335 -25.14 7.94 13.27
N GLU A 336 -24.14 8.46 12.59
CA GLU A 336 -23.55 7.82 11.41
C GLU A 336 -22.77 6.56 11.78
N SER A 337 -21.96 6.63 12.84
CA SER A 337 -21.21 5.48 13.38
C SER A 337 -22.16 4.36 13.81
N GLN A 338 -23.27 4.68 14.49
CA GLN A 338 -24.26 3.69 14.90
C GLN A 338 -25.01 3.10 13.69
N LYS A 339 -25.33 3.92 12.69
CA LYS A 339 -26.00 3.45 11.48
C LYS A 339 -25.13 2.52 10.64
N LYS A 340 -23.83 2.80 10.53
CA LYS A 340 -22.88 2.02 9.70
C LYS A 340 -22.27 0.85 10.45
N PHE A 341 -21.91 1.04 11.73
CA PHE A 341 -21.09 0.12 12.52
C PHE A 341 -21.72 -0.26 13.87
N GLY A 342 -22.96 0.17 14.16
CA GLY A 342 -23.62 -0.07 15.43
C GLY A 342 -23.70 -1.54 15.81
N PHE A 343 -23.90 -2.44 14.85
CA PHE A 343 -23.92 -3.88 15.11
C PHE A 343 -22.58 -4.42 15.64
N LEU A 344 -21.45 -3.88 15.15
CA LEU A 344 -20.11 -4.24 15.61
C LEU A 344 -19.83 -3.60 16.97
N MET A 345 -20.16 -2.32 17.12
CA MET A 345 -19.97 -1.58 18.37
C MET A 345 -20.82 -2.15 19.51
N ASP A 346 -22.04 -2.60 19.22
CA ASP A 346 -22.91 -3.28 20.18
C ASP A 346 -22.35 -4.67 20.53
N ALA A 347 -21.79 -5.40 19.57
CA ALA A 347 -21.12 -6.68 19.82
C ALA A 347 -19.93 -6.51 20.78
N PHE A 348 -19.13 -5.46 20.63
CA PHE A 348 -17.98 -5.19 21.51
C PHE A 348 -18.37 -4.96 22.97
N ARG A 349 -19.61 -4.51 23.26
CA ARG A 349 -20.12 -4.34 24.63
C ARG A 349 -20.31 -5.65 25.38
N TYR A 350 -20.39 -6.78 24.67
CA TYR A 350 -20.55 -8.11 25.28
C TYR A 350 -19.22 -8.79 25.59
N GLY A 351 -18.11 -8.05 25.54
CA GLY A 351 -16.77 -8.53 25.89
C GLY A 351 -15.99 -9.02 24.69
N ALA A 352 -15.76 -8.15 23.70
CA ALA A 352 -14.83 -8.45 22.61
C ALA A 352 -13.43 -8.73 23.18
N PRO A 353 -12.80 -9.87 22.85
CA PRO A 353 -11.44 -10.14 23.26
C PRO A 353 -10.46 -9.23 22.49
N PRO A 354 -9.23 -9.01 22.98
CA PRO A 354 -8.14 -8.60 22.11
C PRO A 354 -8.06 -9.59 20.93
N HIS A 355 -7.95 -9.11 19.71
CA HIS A 355 -7.88 -9.95 18.53
C HIS A 355 -7.10 -9.25 17.42
N ALA A 356 -6.52 -10.06 16.54
CA ALA A 356 -5.74 -9.60 15.41
C ALA A 356 -5.98 -10.55 14.23
N GLY A 357 -5.73 -10.08 13.02
CA GLY A 357 -5.90 -10.92 11.85
C GLY A 357 -5.08 -10.46 10.67
N PHE A 358 -5.24 -11.22 9.59
CA PHE A 358 -4.51 -11.01 8.35
C PHE A 358 -5.34 -11.53 7.19
N ALA A 359 -5.15 -10.97 6.00
CA ALA A 359 -5.70 -11.52 4.78
C ALA A 359 -4.69 -11.37 3.65
N PHE A 360 -4.47 -12.43 2.87
CA PHE A 360 -3.66 -12.36 1.66
C PHE A 360 -4.41 -12.87 0.43
N GLY A 361 -4.11 -12.25 -0.72
CA GLY A 361 -4.64 -12.65 -2.01
C GLY A 361 -3.96 -13.93 -2.49
N ILE A 362 -4.73 -15.03 -2.55
CA ILE A 362 -4.23 -16.32 -3.06
C ILE A 362 -3.81 -16.17 -4.53
N ASP A 363 -4.58 -15.42 -5.32
CA ASP A 363 -4.30 -15.23 -6.75
C ASP A 363 -2.94 -14.54 -6.95
N ARG A 364 -2.59 -13.54 -6.13
CA ARG A 364 -1.27 -12.88 -6.19
C ARG A 364 -0.14 -13.81 -5.75
N LEU A 365 -0.33 -14.54 -4.64
CA LEU A 365 0.67 -15.48 -4.14
C LEU A 365 0.99 -16.54 -5.21
N VAL A 366 -0.05 -17.17 -5.78
CA VAL A 366 0.14 -18.22 -6.79
C VAL A 366 0.79 -17.63 -8.05
N ALA A 367 0.32 -16.49 -8.56
CA ALA A 367 0.90 -15.85 -9.74
C ALA A 367 2.41 -15.61 -9.58
N LEU A 368 2.83 -15.03 -8.45
CA LEU A 368 4.25 -14.78 -8.20
C LEU A 368 5.06 -16.07 -8.07
N LEU A 369 4.55 -17.08 -7.36
CA LEU A 369 5.26 -18.35 -7.16
C LEU A 369 5.42 -19.17 -8.45
N VAL A 370 4.53 -19.00 -9.43
CA VAL A 370 4.63 -19.65 -10.75
C VAL A 370 5.25 -18.74 -11.82
N GLY A 371 5.69 -17.53 -11.45
CA GLY A 371 6.43 -16.61 -12.31
C GLY A 371 5.57 -15.77 -13.25
N GLU A 372 4.29 -15.59 -12.95
CA GLU A 372 3.33 -14.81 -13.76
C GLU A 372 3.21 -13.37 -13.26
N GLU A 373 3.23 -12.41 -14.19
CA GLU A 373 3.08 -10.97 -13.88
C GLU A 373 1.61 -10.53 -13.80
N ASN A 374 0.68 -11.41 -14.13
CA ASN A 374 -0.73 -11.11 -14.28
C ASN A 374 -1.58 -12.21 -13.62
N ILE A 375 -2.39 -11.84 -12.63
CA ILE A 375 -3.21 -12.80 -11.88
C ILE A 375 -4.28 -13.49 -12.74
N ARG A 376 -4.57 -12.97 -13.94
CA ARG A 376 -5.48 -13.63 -14.88
C ARG A 376 -4.99 -15.02 -15.30
N GLU A 377 -3.68 -15.26 -15.33
CA GLU A 377 -3.10 -16.54 -15.74
C GLU A 377 -3.30 -17.65 -14.70
N VAL A 378 -3.70 -17.30 -13.47
CA VAL A 378 -3.97 -18.25 -12.39
C VAL A 378 -5.46 -18.32 -12.01
N ILE A 379 -6.32 -17.65 -12.79
CA ILE A 379 -7.77 -17.66 -12.61
C ILE A 379 -8.39 -18.37 -13.81
N ALA A 380 -9.29 -19.33 -13.58
CA ALA A 380 -9.88 -20.13 -14.66
C ALA A 380 -10.70 -19.31 -15.67
N PHE A 381 -11.47 -18.33 -15.20
CA PHE A 381 -12.33 -17.46 -16.02
C PHE A 381 -12.21 -15.98 -15.58
N PRO A 382 -11.07 -15.34 -15.89
CA PRO A 382 -10.81 -13.97 -15.44
C PRO A 382 -11.61 -12.96 -16.26
N LYS A 383 -11.78 -11.76 -15.72
CA LYS A 383 -12.32 -10.61 -16.47
C LYS A 383 -11.21 -9.86 -17.19
N SER A 384 -11.55 -9.29 -18.34
CA SER A 384 -10.69 -8.44 -19.15
C SER A 384 -10.34 -7.13 -18.41
N GLN A 385 -9.48 -6.28 -18.97
CA GLN A 385 -9.19 -4.96 -18.36
C GLN A 385 -10.42 -4.04 -18.31
N SER A 386 -11.37 -4.21 -19.22
CA SER A 386 -12.63 -3.45 -19.22
C SER A 386 -13.69 -4.04 -18.29
N GLY A 387 -13.36 -5.07 -17.49
CA GLY A 387 -14.28 -5.71 -16.57
C GLY A 387 -15.28 -6.67 -17.24
N SER A 388 -15.18 -6.86 -18.56
CA SER A 388 -16.03 -7.79 -19.28
C SER A 388 -15.52 -9.22 -19.18
N ASP A 389 -16.43 -10.17 -19.33
CA ASP A 389 -16.16 -11.59 -19.53
C ASP A 389 -16.29 -11.89 -21.04
N PRO A 390 -15.18 -12.08 -21.78
CA PRO A 390 -15.26 -12.36 -23.21
C PRO A 390 -15.85 -13.75 -23.53
N LEU A 391 -15.83 -14.69 -22.58
CA LEU A 391 -16.34 -16.04 -22.80
C LEU A 391 -17.87 -16.06 -22.79
N THR A 392 -18.48 -15.29 -21.89
CA THR A 392 -19.95 -15.25 -21.72
C THR A 392 -20.58 -13.95 -22.22
N GLU A 393 -19.77 -13.02 -22.73
CA GLU A 393 -20.16 -11.67 -23.14
C GLU A 393 -20.77 -10.83 -21.99
N ALA A 394 -20.42 -11.13 -20.73
CA ALA A 394 -20.93 -10.39 -19.58
C ALA A 394 -20.14 -9.08 -19.34
N PRO A 395 -20.74 -8.05 -18.71
CA PRO A 395 -22.16 -7.95 -18.34
C PRO A 395 -23.07 -7.71 -19.55
N THR A 396 -24.31 -8.21 -19.48
CA THR A 396 -25.34 -8.03 -20.51
C THR A 396 -26.54 -7.24 -19.96
N PRO A 397 -27.36 -6.60 -20.81
CA PRO A 397 -28.64 -6.04 -20.39
C PRO A 397 -29.55 -7.11 -19.76
N ILE A 398 -30.34 -6.72 -18.76
CA ILE A 398 -31.40 -7.55 -18.17
C ILE A 398 -32.75 -7.19 -18.78
N ASP A 399 -33.70 -8.12 -18.75
CA ASP A 399 -35.02 -7.89 -19.35
C ASP A 399 -35.91 -6.96 -18.48
N GLN A 400 -36.94 -6.39 -19.11
CA GLN A 400 -37.85 -5.47 -18.41
C GLN A 400 -38.64 -6.16 -17.30
N THR A 401 -38.97 -7.44 -17.46
CA THR A 401 -39.71 -8.22 -16.46
C THR A 401 -38.93 -8.33 -15.15
N GLN A 402 -37.63 -8.62 -15.23
CA GLN A 402 -36.71 -8.68 -14.10
C GLN A 402 -36.54 -7.30 -13.45
N LEU A 403 -36.44 -6.23 -14.23
CA LEU A 403 -36.40 -4.87 -13.70
C LEU A 403 -37.67 -4.53 -12.92
N ASP A 404 -38.84 -4.88 -13.45
CA ASP A 404 -40.14 -4.64 -12.81
C ASP A 404 -40.26 -5.44 -11.49
N GLU A 405 -39.82 -6.70 -11.47
CA GLU A 405 -39.80 -7.53 -10.26
C GLU A 405 -38.86 -6.97 -9.17
N LEU A 406 -37.77 -6.33 -9.57
CA LEU A 406 -36.80 -5.69 -8.67
C LEU A 406 -37.21 -4.27 -8.27
N GLY A 407 -38.24 -3.70 -8.91
CA GLY A 407 -38.66 -2.31 -8.72
C GLY A 407 -37.63 -1.29 -9.20
N LEU A 408 -36.89 -1.61 -10.26
CA LEU A 408 -35.81 -0.78 -10.81
C LEU A 408 -36.15 -0.19 -12.17
N ARG A 409 -35.53 0.97 -12.45
CA ARG A 409 -35.55 1.59 -13.78
C ARG A 409 -34.14 2.00 -14.16
N VAL A 410 -33.71 1.60 -15.35
CA VAL A 410 -32.41 2.00 -15.91
C VAL A 410 -32.53 3.43 -16.46
N LEU A 411 -31.59 4.30 -16.10
CA LEU A 411 -31.49 5.63 -16.66
C LEU A 411 -30.95 5.56 -18.11
N PRO A 412 -31.27 6.54 -18.97
CA PRO A 412 -30.68 6.61 -20.30
C PRO A 412 -29.14 6.63 -20.22
N PRO A 413 -28.42 6.07 -21.21
CA PRO A 413 -26.96 6.17 -21.26
C PRO A 413 -26.51 7.64 -21.22
N ALA A 414 -25.41 7.92 -20.50
CA ALA A 414 -24.79 9.24 -20.57
C ALA A 414 -24.30 9.49 -22.00
N THR A 415 -24.76 10.60 -22.61
CA THR A 415 -24.39 11.03 -23.98
C THR A 415 -23.00 11.61 -24.05
#